data_AF-A0A1W9M0Z8-F1
#
_entry.id   AF-A0A1W9M0Z8-F1
#
_cell.length_a   1.000
_cell.length_b   1.000
_cell.length_c   1.000
_cell.angle_alpha   90.00
_cell.angle_beta   90.00
_cell.angle_gamma   90.00
#
_symmetry.space_group_name_H-M   'P 1'
#
loop_
_entity.id
_entity.type
_entity.pdbx_description
1 polymer ?
#
loop_
_entity_poly.entity_id
_entity_poly.type
_entity_poly.pdbx_seq_one_letter_code
_entity_poly.pdbx_strand_id
1 'polypeptide(L)'
;MKPLWKGLLIAVLQLALVGSLGAKLLHDRASRPRVWARTLPFDPNLPLRGRYVRLQLVVEPRDIQDEADPKKHVVHPVALQTEGEQLVAAALPNDRGHVGSVRRLRFITQQDRRVAVLTEPVAFFIPEHVPDPSRSKPGEELWAEVTIPAKGPPRPIRLGVKKDGGPTVPLPLR
;
A
#
# COMPACT_ATOMS: atom_id res chain seq x y z
N MET A 1 33.74 -1.61 -35.76
CA MET A 1 32.34 -1.13 -35.60
C MET A 1 32.35 0.39 -35.44
N LYS A 2 31.54 1.12 -36.23
CA LYS A 2 31.48 2.60 -36.17
C LYS A 2 31.02 3.08 -34.78
N PRO A 3 31.58 4.17 -34.22
CA PRO A 3 31.28 4.63 -32.86
C PRO A 3 29.79 4.92 -32.63
N LEU A 4 29.10 5.43 -33.66
CA LEU A 4 27.64 5.62 -33.66
C LEU A 4 26.86 4.35 -33.35
N TRP A 5 27.29 3.20 -33.89
CA TRP A 5 26.61 1.93 -33.67
C TRP A 5 26.74 1.45 -32.22
N LYS A 6 27.90 1.70 -31.59
CA LYS A 6 28.10 1.41 -30.16
C LYS A 6 27.18 2.27 -29.30
N GLY A 7 27.06 3.56 -29.63
CA GLY A 7 26.14 4.47 -28.95
C GLY A 7 24.68 4.05 -29.08
N LEU A 8 24.23 3.70 -30.29
CA LEU A 8 22.87 3.23 -30.54
C LEU A 8 22.57 1.93 -29.74
N LEU A 9 23.52 1.01 -29.71
CA LEU A 9 23.38 -0.25 -28.98
C LEU A 9 23.21 0.01 -27.47
N ILE A 10 24.02 0.90 -26.89
CA ILE A 10 23.89 1.29 -25.48
C ILE A 10 22.52 1.96 -25.23
N ALA A 11 22.08 2.86 -26.11
CA ALA A 11 20.78 3.51 -25.98
C ALA A 11 19.63 2.49 -26.00
N VAL A 12 19.65 1.54 -26.93
CA VAL A 12 18.66 0.45 -26.98
C VAL A 12 18.70 -0.41 -25.72
N LEU A 13 19.89 -0.73 -25.21
CA LEU A 13 20.03 -1.49 -23.98
C LEU A 13 19.45 -0.74 -22.76
N GLN A 14 19.69 0.55 -22.64
CA GLN A 14 19.13 1.38 -21.56
C GLN A 14 17.60 1.49 -21.67
N LEU A 15 17.08 1.70 -22.88
CA LEU A 15 15.63 1.70 -23.13
C LEU A 15 15.00 0.35 -22.81
N ALA A 16 15.64 -0.75 -23.18
CA ALA A 16 15.17 -2.10 -22.84
C ALA A 16 15.17 -2.33 -21.32
N LEU A 17 16.20 -1.86 -20.60
CA LEU A 17 16.29 -2.01 -19.15
C LEU A 17 15.18 -1.21 -18.44
N VAL A 18 15.00 0.07 -18.77
CA VAL A 18 13.94 0.91 -18.18
C VAL A 18 12.55 0.41 -18.60
N GLY A 19 12.39 0.05 -19.88
CA GLY A 19 11.16 -0.50 -20.43
C GLY A 19 10.75 -1.83 -19.78
N SER A 20 11.72 -2.70 -19.44
CA SER A 20 11.44 -3.95 -18.74
C SER A 20 10.82 -3.73 -17.36
N LEU A 21 11.26 -2.69 -16.63
CA LEU A 21 10.68 -2.32 -15.34
C LEU A 21 9.26 -1.81 -15.53
N GLY A 22 9.05 -0.90 -16.47
CA GLY A 22 7.71 -0.37 -16.81
C GLY A 22 6.74 -1.47 -17.21
N ALA A 23 7.16 -2.37 -18.11
CA ALA A 23 6.38 -3.51 -18.57
C ALA A 23 5.99 -4.43 -17.41
N LYS A 24 6.93 -4.73 -16.50
CA LYS A 24 6.64 -5.54 -15.30
C LYS A 24 5.61 -4.87 -14.39
N LEU A 25 5.74 -3.56 -14.14
CA LEU A 25 4.81 -2.81 -13.29
C LEU A 25 3.41 -2.75 -13.91
N LEU A 26 3.32 -2.54 -15.23
CA LEU A 26 2.05 -2.55 -15.97
C LEU A 26 1.41 -3.94 -15.98
N HIS A 27 2.22 -4.99 -16.19
CA HIS A 27 1.75 -6.36 -16.15
C HIS A 27 1.21 -6.74 -14.77
N ASP A 28 1.97 -6.45 -13.69
CA ASP A 28 1.49 -6.65 -12.32
C ASP A 28 0.17 -5.90 -12.10
N ARG A 29 0.06 -4.65 -12.55
CA ARG A 29 -1.18 -3.89 -12.39
C ARG A 29 -2.34 -4.55 -13.13
N ALA A 30 -2.13 -5.11 -14.31
CA ALA A 30 -3.17 -5.72 -15.12
C ALA A 30 -3.60 -7.12 -14.63
N SER A 31 -2.67 -7.93 -14.11
CA SER A 31 -2.93 -9.33 -13.76
C SER A 31 -3.17 -9.59 -12.29
N ARG A 32 -2.77 -8.67 -11.40
CA ARG A 32 -2.90 -8.85 -9.94
C ARG A 32 -4.22 -8.29 -9.41
N PRO A 33 -4.74 -8.87 -8.33
CA PRO A 33 -5.95 -8.36 -7.70
C PRO A 33 -5.73 -6.94 -7.18
N ARG A 34 -6.79 -6.14 -7.29
CA ARG A 34 -6.85 -4.76 -6.83
C ARG A 34 -8.01 -4.64 -5.87
N VAL A 35 -7.78 -3.97 -4.76
CA VAL A 35 -8.78 -3.84 -3.71
C VAL A 35 -8.69 -2.45 -3.09
N TRP A 36 -9.84 -1.93 -2.68
CA TRP A 36 -9.90 -0.74 -1.84
C TRP A 36 -9.61 -1.15 -0.39
N ALA A 37 -8.56 -0.59 0.19
CA ALA A 37 -8.24 -0.77 1.60
C ALA A 37 -8.42 0.57 2.33
N ARG A 38 -9.07 0.52 3.50
CA ARG A 38 -9.16 1.69 4.38
C ARG A 38 -7.75 2.06 4.83
N THR A 39 -7.51 3.36 4.98
CA THR A 39 -6.19 3.87 5.33
C THR A 39 -6.22 4.78 6.54
N LEU A 40 -5.10 4.79 7.27
CA LEU A 40 -4.87 5.68 8.40
C LEU A 40 -3.63 6.53 8.16
N PRO A 41 -3.65 7.82 8.57
CA PRO A 41 -2.50 8.68 8.44
C PRO A 41 -1.32 8.12 9.25
N PHE A 42 -0.17 7.96 8.60
CA PHE A 42 1.08 7.60 9.26
C PHE A 42 1.99 8.82 9.33
N ASP A 43 2.13 9.38 10.53
CA ASP A 43 2.96 10.56 10.80
C ASP A 43 2.71 11.72 9.82
N PRO A 44 1.53 12.37 9.92
CA PRO A 44 1.12 13.37 8.95
C PRO A 44 1.93 14.69 9.04
N ASN A 45 2.76 14.87 10.07
CA ASN A 45 3.45 16.13 10.35
C ASN A 45 4.97 16.04 10.11
N LEU A 46 5.47 14.92 9.55
CA LEU A 46 6.90 14.74 9.32
C LEU A 46 7.44 15.77 8.29
N PRO A 47 8.35 16.69 8.68
CA PRO A 47 8.78 17.81 7.83
C PRO A 47 9.46 17.37 6.53
N LEU A 48 10.15 16.21 6.57
CA LEU A 48 10.94 15.68 5.46
C LEU A 48 10.13 14.85 4.45
N ARG A 49 8.81 14.71 4.60
CA ARG A 49 8.01 13.87 3.68
C ARG A 49 7.73 14.51 2.32
N GLY A 50 8.01 15.81 2.18
CA GLY A 50 7.64 16.59 1.00
C GLY A 50 6.13 16.50 0.72
N ARG A 51 5.78 16.20 -0.53
CA ARG A 51 4.39 16.04 -1.02
C ARG A 51 3.87 14.60 -0.99
N TYR A 52 4.56 13.70 -0.30
CA TYR A 52 4.07 12.34 -0.09
C TYR A 52 3.30 12.22 1.21
N VAL A 53 2.12 11.60 1.16
CA VAL A 53 1.47 11.07 2.37
C VAL A 53 1.87 9.63 2.60
N ARG A 54 2.08 9.29 3.85
CA ARG A 54 2.30 7.91 4.29
C ARG A 54 1.02 7.43 4.95
N LEU A 55 0.57 6.26 4.54
CA LEU A 55 -0.72 5.70 4.93
C LEU A 55 -0.51 4.27 5.41
N GLN A 56 -1.04 3.92 6.58
CA GLN A 56 -1.15 2.52 7.00
C GLN A 56 -2.41 1.92 6.40
N LEU A 57 -2.28 0.74 5.80
CA LEU A 57 -3.43 -0.01 5.31
C LEU A 57 -4.07 -0.77 6.47
N VAL A 58 -5.37 -0.56 6.66
CA VAL A 58 -6.20 -1.38 7.53
C VAL A 58 -6.49 -2.68 6.80
N VAL A 59 -6.31 -3.80 7.49
CA VAL A 59 -6.45 -5.14 6.93
C VAL A 59 -7.29 -5.99 7.87
N GLU A 60 -8.01 -6.96 7.31
CA GLU A 60 -8.73 -7.94 8.11
C GLU A 60 -7.76 -9.07 8.51
N PRO A 61 -7.54 -9.30 9.81
CA PRO A 61 -6.67 -10.39 10.26
C PRO A 61 -7.38 -11.75 10.10
N ARG A 62 -6.69 -12.75 9.55
CA ARG A 62 -7.13 -14.16 9.55
C ARG A 62 -6.17 -14.99 10.38
N ASP A 63 -6.74 -15.76 11.30
CA ASP A 63 -6.01 -16.63 12.23
C ASP A 63 -4.99 -15.88 13.11
N ILE A 64 -5.21 -14.57 13.28
CA ILE A 64 -4.41 -13.70 14.15
C ILE A 64 -5.38 -13.03 15.10
N GLN A 65 -5.22 -13.33 16.38
CA GLN A 65 -6.02 -12.70 17.42
C GLN A 65 -5.30 -11.43 17.92
N ASP A 66 -6.09 -10.41 18.25
CA ASP A 66 -5.59 -9.24 18.95
C ASP A 66 -5.17 -9.67 20.36
N GLU A 67 -3.90 -9.49 20.71
CA GLU A 67 -3.44 -9.79 22.07
C GLU A 67 -4.05 -8.75 23.02
N ALA A 68 -4.74 -9.22 24.05
CA ALA A 68 -5.51 -8.37 24.95
C ALA A 68 -4.66 -7.39 25.78
N ASP A 69 -3.34 -7.56 25.81
CA ASP A 69 -2.43 -6.64 26.49
C ASP A 69 -1.98 -5.50 25.56
N PRO A 70 -2.54 -4.28 25.72
CA PRO A 70 -2.21 -3.15 24.86
C PRO A 70 -0.77 -2.65 25.01
N LYS A 71 -0.04 -3.07 26.06
CA LYS A 71 1.35 -2.64 26.29
C LYS A 71 2.33 -3.43 25.43
N LYS A 72 1.98 -4.65 25.01
CA LYS A 72 2.82 -5.46 24.14
C LYS A 72 2.60 -5.09 22.69
N HIS A 73 3.63 -4.51 22.09
CA HIS A 73 3.66 -4.21 20.66
C HIS A 73 4.09 -5.46 19.89
N VAL A 74 3.18 -6.45 19.81
CA VAL A 74 3.45 -7.68 19.05
C VAL A 74 3.24 -7.42 17.57
N VAL A 75 4.19 -7.90 16.78
CA VAL A 75 4.21 -7.75 15.34
C VAL A 75 4.15 -9.13 14.71
N HIS A 76 3.11 -9.39 13.92
CA HIS A 76 2.87 -10.70 13.31
C HIS A 76 3.35 -10.73 11.86
N PRO A 77 4.15 -11.71 11.44
CA PRO A 77 4.45 -11.92 10.03
C PRO A 77 3.21 -12.47 9.31
N VAL A 78 2.78 -11.77 8.26
CA VAL A 78 1.55 -12.08 7.51
C VAL A 78 1.81 -12.13 6.01
N ALA A 79 1.01 -12.93 5.32
CA ALA A 79 0.85 -12.87 3.88
C ALA A 79 -0.42 -12.08 3.54
N LEU A 80 -0.33 -11.24 2.51
CA LEU A 80 -1.48 -10.49 2.04
C LEU A 80 -2.23 -11.27 0.97
N GLN A 81 -3.54 -11.32 1.12
CA GLN A 81 -4.45 -11.96 0.20
C GLN A 81 -5.68 -11.06 0.00
N THR A 82 -6.44 -11.35 -1.04
CA THR A 82 -7.72 -10.67 -1.30
C THR A 82 -8.82 -11.69 -1.19
N GLU A 83 -9.78 -11.45 -0.31
CA GLU A 83 -11.01 -12.23 -0.20
C GLU A 83 -12.18 -11.34 -0.62
N GLY A 84 -12.74 -11.60 -1.80
CA GLY A 84 -13.74 -10.70 -2.39
C GLY A 84 -13.20 -9.27 -2.55
N GLU A 85 -13.85 -8.31 -1.90
CA GLU A 85 -13.46 -6.89 -1.92
C GLU A 85 -12.65 -6.46 -0.67
N GLN A 86 -12.14 -7.41 0.12
CA GLN A 86 -11.39 -7.11 1.34
C GLN A 86 -9.90 -7.44 1.21
N LEU A 87 -9.07 -6.58 1.80
CA LEU A 87 -7.65 -6.85 1.97
C LEU A 87 -7.43 -7.62 3.27
N VAL A 88 -6.92 -8.84 3.13
CA VAL A 88 -6.83 -9.80 4.22
C VAL A 88 -5.36 -10.10 4.52
N ALA A 89 -5.03 -10.19 5.81
CA ALA A 89 -3.72 -10.56 6.31
C ALA A 89 -3.81 -11.92 7.01
N ALA A 90 -3.31 -12.96 6.35
CA ALA A 90 -3.29 -14.31 6.88
C ALA A 90 -1.96 -14.60 7.59
N ALA A 91 -2.03 -15.27 8.74
CA ALA A 91 -0.85 -15.74 9.45
C ALA A 91 0.02 -16.61 8.53
N LEU A 92 1.33 -16.37 8.54
CA LEU A 92 2.26 -17.28 7.89
C LEU A 92 2.53 -18.45 8.85
N PRO A 93 2.26 -19.71 8.46
CA PRO A 93 2.77 -20.86 9.21
C PRO A 93 4.31 -20.77 9.22
N ASN A 94 4.93 -21.26 10.30
CA ASN A 94 6.35 -21.09 10.66
C ASN A 94 7.42 -21.40 9.59
N ASP A 95 7.03 -21.84 8.39
CA ASP A 95 7.92 -22.06 7.27
C ASP A 95 8.10 -20.81 6.40
N ARG A 96 9.26 -20.18 6.58
CA ARG A 96 10.06 -19.47 5.57
C ARG A 96 9.27 -18.97 4.34
N GLY A 97 8.32 -18.08 4.58
CA GLY A 97 7.76 -17.25 3.51
C GLY A 97 8.91 -16.56 2.79
N HIS A 98 8.84 -16.44 1.45
CA HIS A 98 9.82 -15.66 0.71
C HIS A 98 9.94 -14.28 1.38
N VAL A 99 11.13 -13.91 1.85
CA VAL A 99 11.39 -12.74 2.71
C VAL A 99 10.78 -11.44 2.14
N GLY A 100 10.67 -11.32 0.81
CA GLY A 100 10.08 -10.15 0.15
C GLY A 100 8.55 -10.00 0.27
N SER A 101 7.81 -11.08 0.54
CA SER A 101 6.34 -11.10 0.64
C SER A 101 5.81 -11.03 2.09
N VAL A 102 6.68 -11.25 3.09
CA VAL A 102 6.28 -11.17 4.49
C VAL A 102 5.99 -9.73 4.86
N ARG A 103 4.77 -9.45 5.30
CA ARG A 103 4.38 -8.15 5.85
C ARG A 103 4.18 -8.27 7.35
N ARG A 104 4.18 -7.13 8.03
CA ARG A 104 4.06 -7.10 9.47
C ARG A 104 2.76 -6.46 9.86
N LEU A 105 1.92 -7.21 10.55
CA LEU A 105 0.66 -6.73 11.09
C LEU A 105 0.85 -6.34 12.55
N ARG A 106 0.21 -5.24 12.94
CA ARG A 106 0.06 -4.83 14.34
C ARG A 106 -1.36 -4.33 14.57
N PHE A 107 -1.82 -4.38 15.81
CA PHE A 107 -3.09 -3.79 16.20
C PHE A 107 -2.86 -2.41 16.81
N ILE A 108 -3.67 -1.44 16.42
CA ILE A 108 -3.67 -0.09 16.99
C ILE A 108 -5.07 0.30 17.43
N THR A 109 -5.16 1.23 18.38
CA THR A 109 -6.44 1.79 18.82
C THR A 109 -6.74 3.05 18.00
N GLN A 110 -7.88 3.08 17.34
CA GLN A 110 -8.42 4.23 16.61
C GLN A 110 -9.85 4.47 17.06
N GLN A 111 -10.16 5.67 17.59
CA GLN A 111 -11.52 6.05 17.99
C GLN A 111 -12.21 4.97 18.85
N ASP A 112 -11.51 4.50 19.89
CA ASP A 112 -11.93 3.43 20.81
C ASP A 112 -12.15 2.04 20.19
N ARG A 113 -11.76 1.83 18.93
CA ARG A 113 -11.78 0.54 18.26
C ARG A 113 -10.36 0.03 17.98
N ARG A 114 -10.11 -1.25 18.25
CA ARG A 114 -8.89 -1.93 17.81
C ARG A 114 -9.01 -2.29 16.34
N VAL A 115 -8.01 -1.87 15.56
CA VAL A 115 -7.93 -2.14 14.12
C VAL A 115 -6.57 -2.74 13.78
N ALA A 116 -6.57 -3.76 12.92
CA ALA A 116 -5.35 -4.37 12.44
C ALA A 116 -4.80 -3.56 11.26
N VAL A 117 -3.53 -3.21 11.33
CA VAL A 117 -2.87 -2.39 10.31
C VAL A 117 -1.54 -3.00 9.89
N LEU A 118 -1.16 -2.74 8.65
CA LEU A 118 0.20 -3.00 8.21
C LEU A 118 1.17 -2.00 8.84
N THR A 119 2.26 -2.55 9.37
CA THR A 119 3.33 -1.81 10.02
C THR A 119 4.08 -0.97 8.99
N GLU A 120 4.35 -1.53 7.81
CA GLU A 120 4.91 -0.81 6.67
C GLU A 120 3.85 0.10 6.04
N PRO A 121 3.98 1.44 6.12
CA PRO A 121 3.06 2.33 5.44
C PRO A 121 3.34 2.34 3.93
N VAL A 122 2.31 2.60 3.15
CA VAL A 122 2.43 2.94 1.72
C VAL A 122 2.57 4.44 1.56
N ALA A 123 3.35 4.88 0.57
CA ALA A 123 3.50 6.29 0.24
C ALA A 123 2.68 6.62 -1.02
N PHE A 124 2.04 7.78 -1.02
CA PHE A 124 1.31 8.31 -2.17
C PHE A 124 1.68 9.76 -2.42
N PHE A 125 2.01 10.10 -3.67
CA PHE A 125 2.32 11.47 -4.06
C PHE A 125 1.03 12.29 -4.21
N ILE A 126 1.02 13.51 -3.69
CA ILE A 126 -0.11 14.43 -3.83
C ILE A 126 0.35 15.71 -4.53
N PRO A 127 -0.30 16.12 -5.63
CA PRO A 127 0.03 17.36 -6.33
C PRO A 127 0.02 18.57 -5.40
N GLU A 128 0.84 19.58 -5.67
CA GLU A 128 1.05 20.73 -4.77
C GLU A 128 -0.23 21.50 -4.41
N HIS A 129 -1.16 21.61 -5.36
CA HIS A 129 -2.40 22.37 -5.22
C HIS A 129 -3.51 21.59 -4.49
N VAL A 130 -3.32 20.28 -4.26
CA VAL A 130 -4.31 19.46 -3.55
C VAL A 130 -4.06 19.55 -2.04
N PRO A 131 -5.08 19.89 -1.23
CA PRO A 131 -4.99 19.77 0.23
C PRO A 131 -4.61 18.36 0.66
N ASP A 132 -3.93 18.24 1.80
CA ASP A 132 -3.52 16.94 2.33
C ASP A 132 -4.75 16.06 2.65
N PRO A 133 -5.00 14.97 1.91
CA PRO A 133 -6.16 14.11 2.09
C PRO A 133 -6.08 13.26 3.36
N SER A 134 -4.89 13.15 3.98
CA SER A 134 -4.69 12.42 5.24
C SER A 134 -5.32 13.15 6.44
N ARG A 135 -5.70 14.42 6.27
CA ARG A 135 -6.47 15.24 7.21
C ARG A 135 -7.95 15.20 6.86
N SER A 136 -8.53 13.99 6.76
CA SER A 136 -9.93 13.78 6.40
C SER A 136 -10.89 14.48 7.38
N LYS A 137 -12.05 14.91 6.89
CA LYS A 137 -13.08 15.54 7.73
C LYS A 137 -13.77 14.50 8.62
N PRO A 138 -14.41 14.90 9.73
CA PRO A 138 -15.27 13.99 10.50
C PRO A 138 -16.31 13.33 9.59
N GLY A 139 -16.51 12.01 9.73
CA GLY A 139 -17.42 11.21 8.89
C GLY A 139 -16.83 10.75 7.55
N GLU A 140 -15.64 11.21 7.18
CA GLU A 140 -14.93 10.78 5.96
C GLU A 140 -13.84 9.75 6.30
N GLU A 141 -13.84 8.65 5.58
CA GLU A 141 -12.75 7.67 5.62
C GLU A 141 -11.90 7.79 4.36
N LEU A 142 -10.58 7.83 4.53
CA LEU A 142 -9.64 7.75 3.41
C LEU A 142 -9.36 6.30 3.05
N TRP A 143 -9.50 5.97 1.78
CA TRP A 143 -9.24 4.65 1.22
C TRP A 143 -8.18 4.75 0.12
N ALA A 144 -7.41 3.68 -0.04
CA ALA A 144 -6.44 3.54 -1.13
C ALA A 144 -6.79 2.30 -1.94
N GLU A 145 -6.90 2.45 -3.26
CA GLU A 145 -6.95 1.32 -4.16
C GLU A 145 -5.52 0.81 -4.31
N VAL A 146 -5.28 -0.44 -3.92
CA VAL A 146 -3.95 -1.04 -3.93
C VAL A 146 -3.90 -2.26 -4.82
N THR A 147 -2.82 -2.41 -5.57
CA THR A 147 -2.49 -3.69 -6.22
C THR A 147 -1.76 -4.58 -5.23
N ILE A 148 -2.15 -5.84 -5.13
CA ILE A 148 -1.49 -6.84 -4.27
C ILE A 148 -0.59 -7.75 -5.13
N PRO A 149 0.71 -7.47 -5.22
CA PRO A 149 1.63 -8.32 -5.98
C PRO A 149 1.91 -9.63 -5.24
N ALA A 150 2.30 -10.70 -5.95
CA ALA A 150 2.75 -11.93 -5.29
C ALA A 150 4.00 -11.74 -4.41
N LYS A 151 4.84 -10.76 -4.75
CA LYS A 151 6.06 -10.41 -4.01
C LYS A 151 6.17 -8.90 -3.90
N GLY A 152 6.55 -8.43 -2.72
CA GLY A 152 6.72 -6.99 -2.47
C GLY A 152 5.47 -6.32 -1.89
N PRO A 153 5.53 -5.01 -1.64
CA PRO A 153 4.51 -4.31 -0.88
C PRO A 153 3.27 -4.03 -1.73
N PRO A 154 2.10 -3.85 -1.11
CA PRO A 154 0.95 -3.26 -1.77
C PRO A 154 1.33 -1.96 -2.47
N ARG A 155 0.87 -1.80 -3.70
CA ARG A 155 1.19 -0.62 -4.51
C ARG A 155 -0.05 0.25 -4.63
N PRO A 156 -0.08 1.45 -4.03
CA PRO A 156 -1.23 2.32 -4.13
C PRO A 156 -1.35 2.89 -5.55
N ILE A 157 -2.58 2.87 -6.07
CA ILE A 157 -2.92 3.28 -7.42
C ILE A 157 -3.59 4.65 -7.42
N ARG A 158 -4.56 4.83 -6.52
CA ARG A 158 -5.30 6.07 -6.32
C ARG A 158 -5.88 6.10 -4.91
N LEU A 159 -6.18 7.31 -4.46
CA LEU A 159 -6.90 7.52 -3.21
C LEU A 159 -8.38 7.76 -3.51
N GLY A 160 -9.21 7.49 -2.53
CA GLY A 160 -10.65 7.71 -2.57
C GLY A 160 -11.17 8.03 -1.18
N VAL A 161 -12.33 8.66 -1.13
CA VAL A 161 -13.02 8.98 0.12
C VAL A 161 -14.32 8.21 0.16
N LYS A 162 -14.60 7.61 1.31
CA LYS A 162 -15.88 7.00 1.63
C LYS A 162 -16.55 7.85 2.70
N LYS A 163 -17.80 8.25 2.45
CA LYS A 163 -18.60 9.09 3.36
C LYS A 163 -19.76 8.29 3.90
N ASP A 164 -19.97 8.32 5.21
CA ASP A 164 -21.15 7.77 5.88
C ASP A 164 -21.53 6.33 5.44
N GLY A 165 -20.52 5.48 5.23
CA GLY A 165 -20.71 4.09 4.82
C GLY A 165 -21.05 3.88 3.34
N GLY A 166 -21.16 4.93 2.54
CA GLY A 166 -21.45 4.90 1.10
C GLY A 166 -20.34 4.29 0.21
N PRO A 167 -20.45 4.42 -1.12
CA PRO A 167 -19.42 3.93 -2.04
C PRO A 167 -18.12 4.73 -1.90
N THR A 168 -16.99 4.08 -2.16
CA THR A 168 -15.68 4.76 -2.22
C THR A 168 -15.58 5.57 -3.50
N VAL A 169 -15.50 6.90 -3.38
CA VAL A 169 -15.39 7.81 -4.53
C VAL A 169 -13.92 8.20 -4.73
N PRO A 170 -13.33 7.98 -5.92
CA PRO A 170 -11.95 8.37 -6.20
C PRO A 170 -11.72 9.88 -6.03
N LEU A 171 -10.59 10.24 -5.43
CA LEU A 171 -10.15 11.63 -5.34
C LEU A 171 -9.55 12.10 -6.67
N PRO A 172 -9.89 13.32 -7.14
CA PRO A 172 -9.27 13.92 -8.32
C PRO A 172 -7.87 14.43 -7.94
N LEU A 173 -6.86 13.56 -8.00
CA LEU A 173 -5.46 13.85 -7.66
C LEU A 173 -4.57 14.01 -8.90
N ARG A 174 -5.12 14.46 -10.03
CA ARG A 174 -4.41 14.64 -11.30
C ARG A 174 -4.43 16.09 -11.73
#